data_AF-A0A4R4S2P4-F1
#
_entry.id   AF-A0A4R4S2P4-F1
#
_cell.length_a   1.000
_cell.length_b   1.000
_cell.length_c   1.000
_cell.angle_alpha   90.00
_cell.angle_beta   90.00
_cell.angle_gamma   90.00
#
_symmetry.space_group_name_H-M   'P 1'
#
loop_
_entity.id
_entity.type
_entity.pdbx_description
1 polymer ?
#
loop_
_entity_poly.entity_id
_entity_poly.type
_entity_poly.pdbx_seq_one_letter_code
_entity_poly.pdbx_strand_id
1 'polypeptide(L)'
;MKNTLRAVLGLMAVLLALGTGMGAMSAAHADGPNTDPAVVKAIQQQPWVELGPGDSDYRIASMGCYLAQFGHHDNCNPTPEGEAWTPEFEAAVKAYQKAHNPPLPQTGRLDTETWSALQNDNGEIGQGSGNTAQVKGIQYAMKVLQDDSLVVDGQYGPATVKAVTAFQERKEIDADGIFGPITFRAAFAQGAETRGTPGR
;
A
#
# COMPACT_ATOMS: atom_id res chain seq x y z
N MET A 1 26.60 45.33 -47.95
CA MET A 1 25.30 45.34 -48.65
C MET A 1 25.16 43.98 -49.33
N LYS A 2 24.25 43.05 -49.04
CA LYS A 2 22.97 43.04 -48.31
C LYS A 2 22.75 41.62 -47.76
N ASN A 3 22.08 41.54 -46.62
CA ASN A 3 21.64 40.35 -45.89
C ASN A 3 20.88 39.34 -46.78
N THR A 4 21.09 38.05 -46.52
CA THR A 4 20.10 37.01 -46.85
C THR A 4 19.90 36.09 -45.65
N LEU A 5 18.88 36.43 -44.84
CA LEU A 5 18.21 35.49 -43.96
C LEU A 5 17.67 34.33 -44.81
N ARG A 6 18.04 33.09 -44.48
CA ARG A 6 17.29 31.91 -44.92
C ARG A 6 16.26 31.58 -43.84
N ALA A 7 15.06 32.12 -44.04
CA ALA A 7 13.85 31.60 -43.41
C ALA A 7 13.55 30.23 -44.03
N VAL A 8 13.65 29.16 -43.25
CA VAL A 8 13.12 27.86 -43.63
C VAL A 8 11.69 27.80 -43.08
N LEU A 9 10.72 27.95 -43.98
CA LEU A 9 9.32 27.64 -43.72
C LEU A 9 9.22 26.14 -43.39
N GLY A 10 9.02 25.80 -42.12
CA GLY A 10 8.57 24.47 -41.72
C GLY A 10 7.07 24.35 -41.96
N LEU A 11 6.68 23.43 -42.85
CA LEU A 11 5.29 23.07 -43.08
C LEU A 11 4.61 22.65 -41.76
N MET A 12 3.49 23.30 -41.44
CA MET A 12 2.50 22.76 -40.51
C MET A 12 1.85 21.53 -41.15
N ALA A 13 2.09 20.37 -40.56
CA ALA A 13 1.24 19.19 -40.74
C ALA A 13 0.50 18.94 -39.42
N VAL A 14 -0.73 19.44 -39.33
CA VAL A 14 -1.68 19.08 -38.28
C VAL A 14 -2.26 17.72 -38.68
N LEU A 15 -1.77 16.65 -38.05
CA LEU A 15 -2.43 15.35 -38.06
C LEU A 15 -3.24 15.21 -36.78
N LEU A 16 -4.55 15.45 -36.89
CA LEU A 16 -5.53 14.90 -35.95
C LEU A 16 -5.52 13.38 -36.10
N ALA A 17 -4.76 12.69 -35.26
CA ALA A 17 -5.01 11.28 -35.00
C ALA A 17 -6.04 11.21 -33.88
N LEU A 18 -7.31 10.97 -34.25
CA LEU A 18 -8.29 10.41 -33.34
C LEU A 18 -7.82 8.99 -32.99
N GLY A 19 -6.94 8.90 -32.01
CA GLY A 19 -6.63 7.64 -31.37
C GLY A 19 -7.85 7.22 -30.57
N THR A 20 -8.66 6.32 -31.11
CA THR A 20 -9.47 5.41 -30.30
C THR A 20 -8.50 4.49 -29.57
N GLY A 21 -7.81 5.04 -28.56
CA GLY A 21 -7.25 4.26 -27.49
C GLY A 21 -8.44 3.68 -26.74
N MET A 22 -8.83 2.46 -27.10
CA MET A 22 -9.47 1.58 -26.13
C MET A 22 -8.46 1.48 -24.98
N GLY A 23 -8.61 2.36 -23.99
CA GLY A 23 -7.90 2.26 -22.74
C GLY A 23 -8.09 0.83 -22.25
N ALA A 24 -7.00 0.19 -21.85
CA ALA A 24 -7.02 -1.12 -21.23
C ALA A 24 -8.22 -1.15 -20.27
N MET A 25 -9.16 -2.06 -20.51
CA MET A 25 -10.26 -2.28 -19.58
C MET A 25 -9.60 -2.63 -18.25
N SER A 26 -9.66 -1.69 -17.31
CA SER A 26 -9.00 -1.80 -16.02
C SER A 26 -9.51 -3.07 -15.37
N ALA A 27 -8.61 -4.02 -15.10
CA ALA A 27 -8.93 -5.12 -14.21
C ALA A 27 -9.56 -4.52 -12.96
N ALA A 28 -10.74 -5.01 -12.59
CA ALA A 28 -11.42 -4.58 -11.38
C ALA A 28 -10.40 -4.70 -10.23
N HIS A 29 -9.92 -3.55 -9.75
CA HIS A 29 -9.00 -3.50 -8.63
C HIS A 29 -9.65 -4.20 -7.44
N ALA A 30 -8.88 -4.92 -6.65
CA ALA A 30 -9.26 -5.61 -5.40
C ALA A 30 -9.85 -4.72 -4.28
N ASP A 31 -10.27 -3.50 -4.61
CA ASP A 31 -11.06 -2.62 -3.76
C ASP A 31 -12.38 -2.26 -4.45
N GLY A 32 -12.79 -3.11 -5.40
CA GLY A 32 -14.03 -3.13 -6.16
C GLY A 32 -14.30 -1.94 -7.08
N PRO A 33 -15.03 -2.14 -8.20
CA PRO A 33 -15.52 -1.02 -9.01
C PRO A 33 -16.62 -0.21 -8.31
N ASN A 34 -17.15 -0.70 -7.18
CA ASN A 34 -18.32 -0.12 -6.51
C ASN A 34 -18.00 0.73 -5.29
N THR A 35 -16.74 0.80 -4.84
CA THR A 35 -16.38 1.70 -3.74
C THR A 35 -16.71 3.13 -4.14
N ASP A 36 -17.51 3.82 -3.32
CA ASP A 36 -17.90 5.20 -3.58
C ASP A 36 -16.63 6.07 -3.73
N PRO A 37 -16.47 6.82 -4.84
CA PRO A 37 -15.32 7.69 -5.05
C PRO A 37 -15.06 8.67 -3.90
N ALA A 38 -16.09 9.07 -3.14
CA ALA A 38 -15.92 9.90 -1.95
C ALA A 38 -15.24 9.14 -0.80
N VAL A 39 -15.51 7.84 -0.63
CA VAL A 39 -14.78 6.97 0.33
C VAL A 39 -13.32 6.86 -0.08
N VAL A 40 -13.07 6.52 -1.36
CA VAL A 40 -11.71 6.40 -1.91
C VAL A 40 -10.92 7.68 -1.65
N LYS A 41 -11.50 8.84 -1.98
CA LYS A 41 -10.87 10.14 -1.76
C LYS A 41 -10.61 10.41 -0.27
N ALA A 42 -11.58 10.14 0.61
CA ALA A 42 -11.42 10.38 2.05
C ALA A 42 -10.28 9.54 2.63
N ILE A 43 -10.16 8.27 2.23
CA ILE A 43 -9.07 7.36 2.63
C ILE A 43 -7.73 7.85 2.09
N GLN A 44 -7.65 8.18 0.79
CA GLN A 44 -6.41 8.63 0.15
C GLN A 44 -5.91 9.98 0.69
N GLN A 45 -6.81 10.83 1.18
CA GLN A 45 -6.46 12.11 1.79
C GLN A 45 -5.89 11.97 3.21
N GLN A 46 -6.02 10.81 3.85
CA GLN A 46 -5.42 10.61 5.17
C GLN A 46 -3.90 10.66 5.06
N PRO A 47 -3.22 11.44 5.91
CA PRO A 47 -1.76 11.41 5.99
C PRO A 47 -1.28 10.02 6.39
N TRP A 48 -0.08 9.65 5.94
CA TRP A 48 0.59 8.47 6.47
C TRP A 48 0.98 8.67 7.94
N VAL A 49 1.10 7.58 8.68
CA VAL A 49 1.70 7.60 10.02
C VAL A 49 3.20 7.48 9.86
N GLU A 50 3.93 8.58 10.00
CA GLU A 50 5.39 8.54 9.91
C GLU A 50 6.00 7.87 11.15
N LEU A 51 6.79 6.81 10.93
CA LEU A 51 7.40 6.03 12.01
C LEU A 51 8.93 5.97 11.86
N GLY A 52 9.62 5.98 12.99
CA GLY A 52 11.08 5.86 13.07
C GLY A 52 11.58 5.52 14.48
N PRO A 53 12.88 5.76 14.76
CA PRO A 53 13.49 5.40 16.04
C PRO A 53 12.73 5.92 17.26
N GLY A 54 12.43 5.01 18.18
CA GLY A 54 11.69 5.29 19.41
C GLY A 54 10.20 4.99 19.35
N ASP A 55 9.62 4.78 18.16
CA ASP A 55 8.21 4.46 18.01
C ASP A 55 7.90 2.98 18.31
N SER A 56 6.67 2.71 18.74
CA SER A 56 6.09 1.38 18.88
C SER A 56 4.65 1.41 18.40
N ASP A 57 4.34 0.62 17.37
CA ASP A 57 3.06 0.62 16.68
C ASP A 57 2.85 -0.74 15.98
N TYR A 58 1.60 -1.19 15.83
CA TYR A 58 1.30 -2.43 15.11
C TYR A 58 1.78 -2.40 13.66
N ARG A 59 1.84 -1.19 13.07
CA ARG A 59 2.37 -0.92 11.73
C ARG A 59 3.82 -1.39 11.59
N ILE A 60 4.64 -1.27 12.64
CA ILE A 60 6.04 -1.72 12.62
C ILE A 60 6.09 -3.23 12.44
N ALA A 61 5.31 -3.98 13.22
CA ALA A 61 5.24 -5.44 13.14
C ALA A 61 4.70 -5.91 11.79
N SER A 62 3.65 -5.28 11.27
CA SER A 62 3.14 -5.55 9.93
C SER A 62 4.20 -5.28 8.86
N MET A 63 4.90 -4.14 8.91
CA MET A 63 5.91 -3.81 7.90
C MET A 63 7.17 -4.67 8.01
N GLY A 64 7.54 -5.17 9.19
CA GLY A 64 8.61 -6.16 9.34
C GLY A 64 8.34 -7.41 8.50
N CYS A 65 7.08 -7.84 8.45
CA CYS A 65 6.65 -8.94 7.61
C CYS A 65 6.64 -8.64 6.11
N TYR A 66 6.30 -7.42 5.70
CA TYR A 66 6.40 -7.00 4.30
C TYR A 66 7.86 -6.95 3.84
N LEU A 67 8.72 -6.31 4.63
CA LEU A 67 10.15 -6.24 4.36
C LEU A 67 10.77 -7.64 4.30
N ALA A 68 10.30 -8.59 5.12
CA ALA A 68 10.73 -9.97 5.04
C ALA A 68 10.30 -10.66 3.74
N GLN A 69 9.05 -10.45 3.30
CA GLN A 69 8.58 -10.95 2.00
C GLN A 69 9.42 -10.41 0.84
N PHE A 70 9.87 -9.16 0.94
CA PHE A 70 10.69 -8.48 -0.06
C PHE A 70 12.19 -8.78 0.07
N GLY A 71 12.61 -9.60 1.05
CA GLY A 71 14.00 -10.01 1.22
C GLY A 71 14.89 -8.98 1.92
N HIS A 72 14.30 -8.06 2.70
CA HIS A 72 15.00 -7.01 3.43
C HIS A 72 14.97 -7.18 4.94
N HIS A 73 14.26 -8.20 5.46
CA HIS A 73 14.18 -8.49 6.89
C HIS A 73 14.07 -9.99 7.16
N ASP A 74 14.76 -10.52 8.16
CA ASP A 74 14.75 -11.96 8.42
C ASP A 74 13.65 -12.38 9.42
N ASN A 75 13.12 -11.44 10.21
CA ASN A 75 12.30 -11.75 11.38
C ASN A 75 10.82 -11.35 11.24
N CYS A 76 10.07 -11.99 10.34
CA CYS A 76 8.60 -11.89 10.34
C CYS A 76 8.00 -12.83 11.41
N ASN A 77 7.94 -12.34 12.64
CA ASN A 77 7.28 -13.03 13.76
C ASN A 77 6.61 -12.01 14.70
N PRO A 78 5.53 -11.36 14.25
CA PRO A 78 4.91 -10.27 14.98
C PRO A 78 4.31 -10.78 16.30
N THR A 79 4.64 -10.13 17.41
CA THR A 79 4.13 -10.49 18.74
C THR A 79 2.81 -9.77 19.04
N PRO A 80 1.94 -10.30 19.93
CA PRO A 80 0.66 -9.65 20.26
C PRO A 80 0.77 -8.20 20.75
N GLU A 81 1.91 -7.80 21.32
CA GLU A 81 2.13 -6.48 21.93
C GLU A 81 2.55 -5.39 20.94
N GLY A 82 2.81 -5.74 19.67
CA GLY A 82 3.44 -4.85 18.70
C GLY A 82 4.96 -4.95 18.74
N GLU A 83 5.62 -4.38 17.74
CA GLU A 83 7.08 -4.32 17.69
C GLU A 83 7.57 -2.89 17.97
N ALA A 84 8.69 -2.79 18.70
CA ALA A 84 9.40 -1.53 18.87
C ALA A 84 10.31 -1.27 17.66
N TRP A 85 10.59 0.00 17.38
CA TRP A 85 11.55 0.36 16.35
C TRP A 85 12.99 -0.04 16.75
N THR A 86 13.48 -1.15 16.22
CA THR A 86 14.84 -1.65 16.48
C THR A 86 15.85 -1.15 15.44
N PRO A 87 17.16 -1.14 15.76
CA PRO A 87 18.21 -0.88 14.77
C PRO A 87 18.16 -1.84 13.58
N GLU A 88 17.79 -3.10 13.80
CA GLU A 88 17.64 -4.11 12.75
C GLU A 88 16.49 -3.77 11.80
N PHE A 89 15.36 -3.30 12.35
CA PHE A 89 14.23 -2.84 11.54
C PHE A 89 14.60 -1.57 10.74
N GLU A 90 15.30 -0.60 11.35
CA GLU A 90 15.80 0.58 10.64
C GLU A 90 16.70 0.20 9.46
N ALA A 91 17.61 -0.76 9.67
CA ALA A 91 18.49 -1.25 8.62
C ALA A 91 17.71 -1.94 7.49
N ALA A 92 16.65 -2.70 7.82
CA ALA A 92 15.76 -3.32 6.86
C ALA A 92 15.03 -2.29 5.99
N VAL A 93 14.50 -1.22 6.62
CA VAL A 93 13.87 -0.11 5.88
C VAL A 93 14.86 0.55 4.93
N LYS A 94 16.08 0.85 5.37
CA LYS A 94 17.13 1.42 4.49
C LYS A 94 17.48 0.47 3.34
N ALA A 95 17.53 -0.84 3.60
CA ALA A 95 17.83 -1.83 2.57
C ALA A 95 16.73 -1.87 1.50
N TYR A 96 15.46 -1.83 1.90
CA TYR A 96 14.32 -1.72 0.99
C TYR A 96 14.36 -0.42 0.18
N GLN A 97 14.52 0.73 0.84
CA GLN A 97 14.61 2.03 0.18
C GLN A 97 15.72 2.08 -0.89
N LYS A 98 16.88 1.49 -0.57
CA LYS A 98 18.03 1.40 -1.48
C LYS A 98 17.77 0.46 -2.66
N ALA A 99 17.08 -0.66 -2.44
CA ALA A 99 16.84 -1.68 -3.44
C ALA A 99 15.63 -1.38 -4.36
N HIS A 100 14.70 -0.54 -3.90
CA HIS A 100 13.52 -0.13 -4.65
C HIS A 100 13.90 0.54 -5.99
N ASN A 101 13.02 0.44 -6.98
CA ASN A 101 13.24 0.99 -8.32
C ASN A 101 12.03 1.83 -8.77
N PRO A 102 12.15 3.17 -8.87
CA PRO A 102 13.36 3.96 -8.65
C PRO A 102 13.80 3.99 -7.18
N PRO A 103 15.10 4.17 -6.88
CA PRO A 103 15.58 4.23 -5.49
C PRO A 103 14.88 5.32 -4.69
N LEU A 104 14.53 5.01 -3.44
CA LEU A 104 13.94 5.95 -2.50
C LEU A 104 15.03 6.66 -1.69
N PRO A 105 14.73 7.82 -1.07
CA PRO A 105 15.59 8.39 -0.05
C PRO A 105 15.84 7.37 1.08
N GLN A 106 17.12 7.10 1.40
CA GLN A 106 17.52 6.11 2.41
C GLN A 106 17.41 6.65 3.84
N THR A 107 16.24 7.19 4.20
CA THR A 107 15.96 7.79 5.51
C THR A 107 16.00 6.77 6.64
N GLY A 108 15.74 5.50 6.34
CA GLY A 108 15.49 4.46 7.33
C GLY A 108 14.27 4.75 8.18
N ARG A 109 13.26 5.43 7.62
CA ARG A 109 11.99 5.71 8.28
C ARG A 109 10.86 5.21 7.40
N LEU A 110 9.73 4.86 8.00
CA LEU A 110 8.49 4.67 7.25
C LEU A 110 7.88 6.07 7.02
N ASP A 111 8.52 6.84 6.15
CA ASP A 111 8.06 8.17 5.71
C ASP A 111 7.05 8.06 4.55
N THR A 112 6.56 9.21 4.09
CA THR A 112 5.50 9.29 3.06
C THR A 112 5.89 8.55 1.78
N GLU A 113 7.11 8.70 1.29
CA GLU A 113 7.63 8.03 0.11
C GLU A 113 7.72 6.52 0.33
N THR A 114 8.22 6.09 1.48
CA THR A 114 8.36 4.67 1.83
C THR A 114 7.00 3.99 1.96
N TRP A 115 6.04 4.62 2.62
CA TRP A 115 4.67 4.09 2.71
C TRP A 115 3.99 3.95 1.35
N SER A 116 4.16 4.96 0.49
CA SER A 116 3.57 4.94 -0.85
C SER A 116 4.20 3.84 -1.72
N ALA A 117 5.50 3.60 -1.58
CA ALA A 117 6.17 2.49 -2.25
C ALA A 117 5.69 1.12 -1.71
N LEU A 118 5.61 0.95 -0.39
CA LEU A 118 5.10 -0.28 0.23
C LEU A 118 3.65 -0.59 -0.17
N GLN A 119 2.81 0.43 -0.29
CA GLN A 119 1.44 0.29 -0.79
C GLN A 119 1.42 -0.22 -2.23
N ASN A 120 2.27 0.31 -3.10
CA ASN A 120 2.34 -0.12 -4.50
C ASN A 120 2.89 -1.55 -4.61
N ASP A 121 3.95 -1.86 -3.86
CA ASP A 121 4.60 -3.17 -3.83
C ASP A 121 3.74 -4.25 -3.15
N ASN A 122 2.76 -3.87 -2.34
CA ASN A 122 1.76 -4.80 -1.80
C ASN A 122 1.04 -5.56 -2.92
N GLY A 123 0.67 -4.85 -3.99
CA GLY A 123 -0.24 -5.37 -5.01
C GLY A 123 -1.61 -5.72 -4.42
N GLU A 124 -2.13 -6.89 -4.77
CA GLU A 124 -3.40 -7.43 -4.29
C GLU A 124 -3.16 -8.80 -3.65
N ILE A 125 -3.48 -8.93 -2.37
CA ILE A 125 -3.25 -10.16 -1.61
C ILE A 125 -4.60 -10.77 -1.22
N GLY A 126 -4.91 -11.93 -1.78
CA GLY A 126 -6.18 -12.63 -1.53
C GLY A 126 -5.99 -14.13 -1.27
N GLN A 127 -7.11 -14.86 -1.28
CA GLN A 127 -7.13 -16.28 -1.02
C GLN A 127 -6.21 -17.06 -1.95
N GLY A 128 -5.40 -17.96 -1.38
CA GLY A 128 -4.43 -18.77 -2.13
C GLY A 128 -3.12 -18.05 -2.45
N SER A 129 -2.92 -16.82 -1.99
CA SER A 129 -1.62 -16.14 -2.11
C SER A 129 -0.50 -16.95 -1.46
N GLY A 130 0.63 -17.07 -2.18
CA GLY A 130 1.87 -17.68 -1.67
C GLY A 130 2.73 -16.73 -0.84
N ASN A 131 2.35 -15.45 -0.72
CA ASN A 131 3.13 -14.42 -0.06
C ASN A 131 3.01 -14.50 1.46
N THR A 132 3.50 -15.60 2.02
CA THR A 132 3.27 -16.03 3.41
C THR A 132 3.63 -14.93 4.42
N ALA A 133 4.72 -14.20 4.21
CA ALA A 133 5.12 -13.15 5.15
C ALA A 133 4.22 -11.91 5.04
N GLN A 134 3.87 -11.45 3.84
CA GLN A 134 2.86 -10.38 3.67
C GLN A 134 1.52 -10.75 4.31
N VAL A 135 1.07 -11.99 4.13
CA VAL A 135 -0.17 -12.48 4.74
C VAL A 135 -0.11 -12.39 6.27
N LYS A 136 1.03 -12.72 6.90
CA LYS A 136 1.20 -12.51 8.34
C LYS A 136 1.07 -11.04 8.73
N GLY A 137 1.67 -10.13 7.95
CA GLY A 137 1.56 -8.69 8.18
C GLY A 137 0.11 -8.18 8.09
N ILE A 138 -0.67 -8.69 7.12
CA ILE A 138 -2.09 -8.40 6.95
C ILE A 138 -2.91 -8.96 8.11
N GLN A 139 -2.73 -10.24 8.45
CA GLN A 139 -3.43 -10.89 9.56
C GLN A 139 -3.15 -10.17 10.87
N TYR A 140 -1.92 -9.72 11.09
CA TYR A 140 -1.56 -8.95 12.27
C TYR A 140 -2.31 -7.60 12.33
N ALA A 141 -2.33 -6.86 11.22
CA ALA A 141 -3.10 -5.61 11.13
C ALA A 141 -4.60 -5.84 11.36
N MET A 142 -5.18 -6.88 10.76
CA MET A 142 -6.59 -7.23 10.92
C MET A 142 -6.91 -7.72 12.33
N LYS A 143 -5.98 -8.40 12.99
CA LYS A 143 -6.11 -8.77 14.39
C LYS A 143 -6.29 -7.54 15.28
N VAL A 144 -5.46 -6.52 15.07
CA VAL A 144 -5.53 -5.26 15.83
C VAL A 144 -6.75 -4.43 15.45
N LEU A 145 -7.07 -4.34 14.17
CA LEU A 145 -8.08 -3.41 13.65
C LEU A 145 -9.49 -4.00 13.57
N GLN A 146 -9.68 -5.31 13.65
CA GLN A 146 -10.98 -5.94 13.33
C GLN A 146 -11.35 -7.14 14.21
N ASP A 147 -10.45 -8.10 14.41
CA ASP A 147 -10.77 -9.35 15.12
C ASP A 147 -9.57 -9.84 15.95
N ASP A 148 -9.58 -9.53 17.25
CA ASP A 148 -8.50 -9.90 18.18
C ASP A 148 -8.31 -11.41 18.32
N SER A 149 -9.23 -12.24 17.83
CA SER A 149 -9.11 -13.69 17.82
C SER A 149 -8.43 -14.24 16.56
N LEU A 150 -8.20 -13.40 15.54
CA LEU A 150 -7.55 -13.82 14.28
C LEU A 150 -6.14 -14.37 14.55
N VAL A 151 -5.85 -15.51 13.92
CA VAL A 151 -4.56 -16.20 13.99
C VAL A 151 -3.64 -15.68 12.88
N VAL A 152 -2.37 -15.46 13.22
CA VAL A 152 -1.33 -14.99 12.31
C VAL A 152 -0.50 -16.20 11.84
N ASP A 153 -1.05 -17.00 10.93
CA ASP A 153 -0.45 -18.24 10.43
C ASP A 153 0.21 -18.11 9.04
N GLY A 154 0.06 -16.96 8.38
CA GLY A 154 0.56 -16.71 7.03
C GLY A 154 -0.26 -17.37 5.92
N GLN A 155 -1.42 -17.93 6.24
CA GLN A 155 -2.36 -18.50 5.26
C GLN A 155 -3.52 -17.53 5.03
N TYR A 156 -3.70 -17.11 3.78
CA TYR A 156 -4.86 -16.28 3.41
C TYR A 156 -6.09 -17.18 3.23
N GLY A 157 -6.53 -17.79 4.33
CA GLY A 157 -7.67 -18.69 4.38
C GLY A 157 -8.99 -17.97 4.72
N PRO A 158 -10.08 -18.73 4.94
CA PRO A 158 -11.41 -18.18 5.20
C PRO A 158 -11.47 -17.20 6.38
N ALA A 159 -10.67 -17.42 7.43
CA ALA A 159 -10.60 -16.50 8.57
C ALA A 159 -10.02 -15.14 8.18
N THR A 160 -8.95 -15.12 7.39
CA THR A 160 -8.34 -13.88 6.87
C THR A 160 -9.29 -13.16 5.92
N VAL A 161 -9.93 -13.89 4.99
CA VAL A 161 -10.95 -13.33 4.09
C VAL A 161 -12.05 -12.66 4.89
N LYS A 162 -12.63 -13.36 5.88
CA LYS A 162 -13.69 -12.81 6.74
C LYS A 162 -13.25 -11.54 7.46
N ALA A 163 -12.03 -11.52 8.00
CA ALA A 163 -11.52 -10.35 8.71
C ALA A 163 -11.31 -9.14 7.77
N VAL A 164 -10.76 -9.37 6.57
CA VAL A 164 -10.56 -8.31 5.57
C VAL A 164 -11.91 -7.79 5.06
N THR A 165 -12.86 -8.67 4.74
CA THR A 165 -14.23 -8.28 4.35
C THR A 165 -14.88 -7.42 5.43
N ALA A 166 -14.82 -7.84 6.71
CA ALA A 166 -15.41 -7.05 7.81
C ALA A 166 -14.72 -5.68 7.97
N PHE A 167 -13.41 -5.62 7.77
CA PHE A 167 -12.67 -4.35 7.78
C PHE A 167 -13.10 -3.44 6.61
N GLN A 168 -13.22 -3.99 5.40
CA GLN A 168 -13.68 -3.27 4.22
C GLN A 168 -15.11 -2.73 4.42
N GLU A 169 -16.05 -3.57 4.88
CA GLU A 169 -17.42 -3.15 5.22
C GLU A 169 -17.42 -1.99 6.22
N ARG A 170 -16.61 -2.10 7.28
CA ARG A 170 -16.49 -1.04 8.30
C ARG A 170 -15.94 0.26 7.73
N LYS A 171 -15.04 0.19 6.74
CA LYS A 171 -14.44 1.34 6.05
C LYS A 171 -15.19 1.72 4.79
N GLU A 172 -16.40 1.18 4.57
CA GLU A 172 -17.23 1.47 3.40
C GLU A 172 -16.52 1.23 2.05
N ILE A 173 -15.53 0.33 2.05
CA ILE A 173 -14.86 -0.19 0.87
C ILE A 173 -15.69 -1.38 0.36
N ASP A 174 -15.74 -1.58 -0.96
CA ASP A 174 -16.34 -2.78 -1.55
C ASP A 174 -15.70 -4.04 -0.93
N ALA A 175 -16.52 -4.91 -0.35
CA ALA A 175 -16.06 -5.92 0.59
C ALA A 175 -15.79 -7.26 -0.11
N ASP A 176 -14.76 -7.28 -0.95
CA ASP A 176 -14.37 -8.45 -1.74
C ASP A 176 -13.45 -9.43 -1.01
N GLY A 177 -12.96 -9.06 0.19
CA GLY A 177 -12.07 -9.88 1.01
C GLY A 177 -10.64 -9.97 0.48
N ILE A 178 -10.27 -9.15 -0.50
CA ILE A 178 -8.91 -9.05 -1.05
C ILE A 178 -8.23 -7.81 -0.47
N PHE A 179 -7.00 -7.96 0.01
CA PHE A 179 -6.23 -6.85 0.57
C PHE A 179 -5.55 -6.04 -0.54
N GLY A 180 -6.30 -5.13 -1.15
CA GLY A 180 -5.87 -4.23 -2.23
C GLY A 180 -5.29 -2.88 -1.75
N PRO A 181 -4.88 -2.00 -2.69
CA PRO A 181 -4.25 -0.71 -2.36
C PRO A 181 -5.08 0.25 -1.49
N ILE A 182 -6.40 0.36 -1.69
CA ILE A 182 -7.25 1.20 -0.85
C ILE A 182 -7.42 0.59 0.54
N THR A 183 -7.60 -0.73 0.61
CA THR A 183 -7.62 -1.47 1.88
C THR A 183 -6.30 -1.27 2.64
N PHE A 184 -5.16 -1.34 1.95
CA PHE A 184 -3.83 -1.03 2.52
C PHE A 184 -3.77 0.40 3.06
N ARG A 185 -4.23 1.39 2.28
CA ARG A 185 -4.25 2.80 2.73
C ARG A 185 -5.07 2.95 4.00
N ALA A 186 -6.26 2.38 4.03
CA ALA A 186 -7.17 2.45 5.16
C ALA A 186 -6.60 1.76 6.41
N ALA A 187 -5.80 0.71 6.24
CA ALA A 187 -5.23 -0.05 7.35
C ALA A 187 -3.96 0.57 7.95
N PHE A 188 -3.24 1.43 7.23
CA PHE A 188 -1.92 1.92 7.67
C PHE A 188 -1.78 3.45 7.71
N ALA A 189 -2.65 4.21 7.07
CA ALA A 189 -2.69 5.67 7.23
C ALA A 189 -3.28 6.08 8.60
N GLN A 190 -3.26 7.39 8.88
CA GLN A 190 -3.92 7.95 10.04
C GLN A 190 -5.43 7.66 10.01
N GLY A 191 -6.00 7.34 11.18
CA GLY A 191 -7.42 7.04 11.32
C GLY A 191 -7.81 5.59 10.98
N ALA A 192 -6.85 4.69 10.77
CA ALA A 192 -7.13 3.26 10.56
C ALA A 192 -8.00 2.67 11.70
N GLU A 193 -7.76 3.13 12.92
CA GLU A 193 -8.36 2.67 14.17
C GLU A 193 -9.81 3.18 14.38
N THR A 194 -10.29 4.13 13.58
CA THR A 194 -11.65 4.66 13.73
C THR A 194 -12.72 3.64 13.31
N ARG A 195 -13.89 3.71 13.96
CA ARG A 195 -15.12 3.04 13.51
C ARG A 195 -15.67 3.80 12.29
N GLY A 196 -15.21 3.48 11.10
CA GLY A 196 -15.65 4.14 9.85
C GLY A 196 -14.52 4.75 9.04
N THR A 197 -14.86 5.26 7.86
CA THR A 197 -13.95 6.03 6.99
C THR A 197 -13.57 7.35 7.64
N PRO A 198 -12.27 7.63 7.88
CA PRO A 198 -11.87 8.90 8.48
C PRO A 198 -12.25 10.10 7.62
N GLY A 199 -12.78 11.16 8.26
CA GLY A 199 -13.14 12.41 7.59
C GLY A 199 -14.47 12.38 6.84
N ARG A 200 -15.30 11.35 7.04
CA ARG A 200 -16.66 11.23 6.51
C ARG A 200 -17.71 11.23 7.62
#